data_AF-A0A9W9TPG1-F1
#
_entry.id   AF-A0A9W9TPG1-F1
#
_cell.length_a   1.000
_cell.length_b   1.000
_cell.length_c   1.000
_cell.angle_alpha   90.00
_cell.angle_beta   90.00
_cell.angle_gamma   90.00
#
_symmetry.space_group_name_H-M   'P 1'
#
loop_
_entity.id
_entity.type
_entity.pdbx_description
1 polymer ?
#
loop_
_entity_poly.entity_id
_entity_poly.type
_entity_poly.pdbx_seq_one_letter_code
_entity_poly.pdbx_strand_id
1 'polypeptide(L)'
;MGWNVFRYLADISHVASIGILIWAIHKNKSAEGVSLITQMLYGLVFITRYLDLFETKSAWNLIWKIVFITSSIYVVVIMLKVYPRTRERERAWKFGIYSVVGSLVLAPPMVWILERPWPVDWFMELTRVFSLILESVAILPQLILLRQTTVPTVIDSFYLVALGSYRGFYILNWLVRGFGKEHFWDPPALVCGIAQVAFYIDFAWVYYSRQRVKLRNGAIVDSDDFSKSWLVNRVTNIRVGRQSNDEEERLHDAEEGDAARPNTNRWGSRGISIAADDTLEQHGHAVEDDNLEGMLEDEEDVANTHSRT
;
A
#
# COMPACT_ATOMS: atom_id res chain seq x y z
N MET A 1 4.82 -7.07 38.04
CA MET A 1 4.48 -7.58 36.68
C MET A 1 5.43 -8.71 36.35
N GLY A 2 4.91 -9.92 36.12
CA GLY A 2 5.72 -11.07 35.74
C GLY A 2 6.33 -10.86 34.34
N TRP A 3 7.63 -11.09 34.23
CA TRP A 3 8.31 -11.09 32.94
C TRP A 3 8.03 -12.42 32.25
N ASN A 4 7.45 -12.36 31.06
CA ASN A 4 7.17 -13.53 30.24
C ASN A 4 8.19 -13.63 29.10
N VAL A 5 8.59 -14.86 28.74
CA VAL A 5 9.53 -15.12 27.63
C VAL A 5 9.07 -14.46 26.33
N PHE A 6 7.76 -14.47 26.05
CA PHE A 6 7.19 -13.83 24.86
C PHE A 6 7.42 -12.32 24.81
N ARG A 7 7.44 -11.64 25.96
CA ARG A 7 7.74 -10.21 26.01
C ARG A 7 9.19 -9.94 25.62
N TYR A 8 10.12 -10.72 26.14
CA TYR A 8 11.54 -10.58 25.77
C TYR A 8 11.77 -10.86 24.28
N LEU A 9 11.17 -11.92 23.75
CA LEU A 9 11.25 -12.25 22.32
C LEU A 9 10.66 -11.13 21.46
N ALA A 10 9.55 -10.52 21.91
CA ALA A 10 8.95 -9.39 21.22
C ALA A 10 9.89 -8.17 21.20
N ASP A 11 10.45 -7.78 22.35
CA ASP A 11 11.35 -6.63 22.45
C ASP A 11 12.61 -6.83 21.61
N ILE A 12 13.22 -8.02 21.68
CA ILE A 12 14.40 -8.38 20.88
C ILE A 12 14.07 -8.38 19.38
N SER A 13 12.94 -8.97 18.97
CA SER A 13 12.51 -9.00 17.56
C SER A 13 12.25 -7.60 17.02
N HIS A 14 11.69 -6.71 17.84
CA HIS A 14 11.42 -5.33 17.44
C HIS A 14 12.75 -4.58 17.21
N VAL A 15 13.69 -4.69 18.13
CA VAL A 15 15.01 -4.05 18.01
C VAL A 15 15.79 -4.65 16.85
N ALA A 16 15.72 -5.96 16.65
CA ALA A 16 16.32 -6.62 15.50
C ALA A 16 15.76 -6.07 14.19
N SER A 17 14.45 -5.82 14.08
CA SER A 17 13.85 -5.23 12.87
C SER A 17 14.43 -3.84 12.57
N ILE A 18 14.60 -2.99 13.58
CA ILE A 18 15.20 -1.66 13.44
C ILE A 18 16.68 -1.76 13.06
N GLY A 19 17.41 -2.68 13.68
CA GLY A 19 18.82 -2.94 13.38
C GLY A 19 19.03 -3.42 11.94
N ILE A 20 18.19 -4.34 11.47
CA ILE A 20 18.20 -4.83 10.07
C ILE A 20 17.94 -3.66 9.12
N LEU A 21 16.95 -2.81 9.41
CA LEU A 21 16.64 -1.65 8.58
C LEU A 21 17.80 -0.67 8.48
N ILE A 22 18.39 -0.30 9.63
CA ILE A 22 19.55 0.60 9.67
C ILE A 22 20.73 0.01 8.89
N TRP A 23 21.01 -1.28 9.11
CA TRP A 23 22.07 -1.98 8.40
C TRP A 23 21.83 -2.04 6.89
N ALA A 24 20.58 -2.28 6.46
CA ALA A 24 20.19 -2.31 5.06
C ALA A 24 20.49 -0.97 4.37
N ILE A 25 20.05 0.13 4.97
CA ILE A 25 20.23 1.48 4.42
C ILE A 25 21.72 1.81 4.28
N HIS A 26 22.52 1.51 5.30
CA HIS A 26 23.97 1.77 5.27
C HIS A 26 24.71 0.88 4.28
N LYS A 27 24.37 -0.41 4.23
CA LYS A 27 25.02 -1.36 3.32
C LYS A 27 24.71 -1.06 1.86
N ASN A 28 23.47 -0.70 1.56
CA ASN A 28 23.04 -0.38 0.20
C ASN A 28 23.37 1.07 -0.21
N LYS A 29 23.76 1.93 0.75
CA LYS A 29 23.94 3.38 0.56
C LYS A 29 22.74 4.05 -0.10
N SER A 30 21.55 3.53 0.18
CA SER A 30 20.28 3.97 -0.42
C SER A 30 19.13 3.66 0.53
N ALA A 31 18.13 4.54 0.55
CA ALA A 31 16.86 4.35 1.23
C ALA A 31 15.73 3.89 0.27
N GLU A 32 16.09 3.46 -0.95
CA GLU A 32 15.13 2.90 -1.91
C GLU A 32 14.51 1.61 -1.37
N GLY A 33 13.20 1.43 -1.57
CA GLY A 33 12.44 0.29 -1.01
C GLY A 33 11.91 0.52 0.42
N VAL A 34 12.31 1.61 1.08
CA VAL A 34 11.80 2.02 2.40
C VAL A 34 10.99 3.31 2.29
N SER A 35 9.79 3.31 2.88
CA SER A 35 8.85 4.42 2.95
C SER A 35 9.28 5.40 4.02
N LEU A 36 9.63 6.63 3.61
CA LEU A 36 9.98 7.71 4.55
C LEU A 36 8.78 8.04 5.45
N ILE A 37 7.57 8.04 4.89
CA ILE A 37 6.34 8.35 5.61
C ILE A 37 6.11 7.35 6.74
N THR A 38 6.31 6.06 6.48
CA THR A 38 6.18 5.03 7.52
C THR A 38 7.18 5.26 8.65
N GLN A 39 8.44 5.62 8.34
CA GLN A 39 9.44 5.89 9.38
C GLN A 39 9.11 7.15 10.18
N MET A 40 8.59 8.21 9.55
CA MET A 40 8.10 9.39 10.27
C MET A 40 6.93 9.07 11.19
N LEU A 41 5.97 8.26 10.73
CA LEU A 41 4.84 7.80 11.55
C LEU A 41 5.31 6.95 12.74
N TYR A 42 6.26 6.03 12.54
CA TYR A 42 6.85 5.27 13.64
C TYR A 42 7.61 6.16 14.64
N GLY A 43 8.33 7.18 14.16
CA GLY A 43 8.94 8.20 15.02
C GLY A 43 7.90 8.90 15.90
N LEU A 44 6.77 9.33 15.30
CA LEU A 44 5.66 9.93 16.04
C LEU A 44 5.03 8.97 17.06
N VAL A 45 4.86 7.69 16.69
CA VAL A 45 4.37 6.63 17.60
C VAL A 45 5.26 6.52 18.83
N PHE A 46 6.58 6.43 18.67
CA PHE A 46 7.47 6.26 19.82
C PHE A 46 7.55 7.51 20.70
N ILE A 47 7.55 8.70 20.11
CA ILE A 47 7.54 9.96 20.86
C ILE A 47 6.26 10.07 21.70
N THR A 48 5.10 9.80 21.10
CA THR A 48 3.80 9.93 21.79
C THR A 48 3.53 8.80 22.79
N ARG A 49 4.08 7.60 22.57
CA ARG A 49 3.93 6.46 23.49
C ARG A 49 4.77 6.59 24.75
N TYR A 50 5.94 7.22 24.65
CA TYR A 50 6.93 7.23 25.71
C TYR A 50 7.13 8.64 26.31
N LEU A 51 6.07 9.45 26.36
CA LEU A 51 6.09 10.76 27.01
C LEU A 51 6.41 10.65 28.51
N ASP A 52 6.11 9.51 29.13
CA ASP A 52 6.44 9.14 30.52
C ASP A 52 7.91 8.70 30.71
N LEU A 53 8.81 9.09 29.80
CA LEU A 53 10.22 8.69 29.82
C LEU A 53 10.90 8.99 31.16
N PHE A 54 10.71 10.20 31.68
CA PHE A 54 11.35 10.66 32.92
C PHE A 54 10.69 10.12 34.19
N GLU A 55 9.49 9.53 34.09
CA GLU A 55 8.75 8.95 35.22
C GLU A 55 9.02 7.44 35.36
N THR A 56 9.72 6.85 34.39
CA THR A 56 9.96 5.41 34.33
C THR A 56 11.01 4.96 35.34
N LYS A 57 10.58 4.21 36.37
CA LYS A 57 11.46 3.72 37.45
C LYS A 57 12.32 2.52 37.09
N SER A 58 11.88 1.71 36.12
CA SER A 58 12.61 0.48 35.73
C SER A 58 13.69 0.79 34.70
N ALA A 59 14.95 0.56 35.06
CA ALA A 59 16.10 0.77 34.17
C ALA A 59 15.95 0.01 32.84
N TRP A 60 15.44 -1.22 32.87
CA TRP A 60 15.20 -2.01 31.67
C TRP A 60 14.23 -1.31 30.70
N ASN A 61 13.09 -0.85 31.20
CA ASN A 61 12.09 -0.16 30.36
C ASN A 61 12.63 1.18 29.87
N LEU A 62 13.37 1.90 30.71
CA LEU A 62 13.98 3.17 30.34
C LEU A 62 14.97 3.00 29.16
N ILE A 63 15.83 1.98 29.22
CA ILE A 63 16.78 1.67 28.14
C ILE A 63 16.03 1.44 26.82
N TRP A 64 14.99 0.61 26.81
CA TRP A 64 14.24 0.34 25.59
C TRP A 64 13.53 1.57 25.03
N LYS A 65 12.92 2.39 25.89
CA LYS A 65 12.30 3.65 25.45
C LYS A 65 13.31 4.57 24.76
N ILE A 66 14.51 4.74 25.35
CA ILE A 66 15.58 5.54 24.77
C ILE A 66 16.03 4.95 23.42
N VAL A 67 16.27 3.64 23.35
CA VAL A 67 16.68 2.96 22.11
C VAL A 67 15.64 3.17 21.00
N PHE A 68 14.34 3.01 21.28
CA PHE A 68 13.30 3.18 20.26
C PHE A 68 13.16 4.62 19.78
N ILE A 69 13.20 5.60 20.69
CA ILE A 69 13.11 7.03 20.32
C ILE A 69 14.34 7.44 19.50
N THR A 70 15.55 7.14 20.00
CA THR A 70 16.79 7.56 19.34
C THR A 70 16.98 6.87 17.99
N SER A 71 16.70 5.57 17.89
CA SER A 71 16.83 4.83 16.63
C SER A 71 15.80 5.27 15.57
N SER A 72 14.55 5.55 15.96
CA SER A 72 13.54 6.03 15.01
C SER A 72 13.85 7.42 14.46
N ILE A 73 14.28 8.35 15.33
CA ILE A 73 14.77 9.66 14.90
C ILE A 73 15.98 9.50 13.98
N TYR A 74 16.92 8.62 14.35
CA TYR A 74 18.10 8.35 13.54
C TYR A 74 17.74 7.84 12.14
N VAL A 75 16.84 6.86 12.02
CA VAL A 75 16.35 6.35 10.72
C VAL A 75 15.76 7.47 9.86
N VAL A 76 14.92 8.33 10.45
CA VAL A 76 14.34 9.48 9.73
C VAL A 76 15.44 10.45 9.28
N VAL A 77 16.42 10.76 10.14
CA VAL A 77 17.52 11.68 9.81
C VAL A 77 18.39 11.14 8.69
N ILE A 78 18.77 9.86 8.71
CA ILE A 78 19.59 9.28 7.63
C ILE A 78 18.82 9.25 6.30
N MET A 79 17.51 9.00 6.32
CA MET A 79 16.67 9.01 5.11
C MET A 79 16.40 10.42 4.57
N LEU A 80 16.46 11.46 5.41
CA LEU A 80 16.27 12.84 4.97
C LEU A 80 17.56 13.53 4.52
N LYS A 81 18.68 13.26 5.19
CA LYS A 81 19.93 14.02 5.00
C LYS A 81 21.03 13.25 4.29
N VAL A 82 21.18 11.95 4.56
CA VAL A 82 22.35 11.17 4.11
C VAL A 82 22.02 10.39 2.85
N TYR A 83 20.88 9.70 2.84
CA TYR A 83 20.40 8.87 1.74
C TYR A 83 19.00 9.35 1.32
N PRO A 84 18.86 10.60 0.82
CA PRO A 84 17.57 11.15 0.44
C PRO A 84 16.93 10.31 -0.67
N ARG A 85 15.70 9.87 -0.44
CA ARG A 85 14.92 9.15 -1.44
C ARG A 85 14.31 10.12 -2.46
N THR A 86 14.21 9.69 -3.72
CA THR A 86 13.43 10.37 -4.76
C THR A 86 11.98 10.56 -4.29
N ARG A 87 11.42 11.75 -4.58
CA ARG A 87 10.15 12.28 -4.07
C ARG A 87 9.07 11.21 -3.83
N GLU A 88 8.64 11.09 -2.58
CA GLU A 88 7.48 10.26 -2.22
C GLU A 88 6.23 10.76 -2.94
N ARG A 89 5.36 9.83 -3.36
CA ARG A 89 4.11 10.17 -4.05
C ARG A 89 3.21 10.99 -3.12
N GLU A 90 2.56 12.03 -3.65
CA GLU A 90 1.62 12.86 -2.89
C GLU A 90 0.53 12.02 -2.19
N ARG A 91 0.06 10.95 -2.84
CA ARG A 91 -0.88 9.99 -2.25
C ARG A 91 -0.38 9.38 -0.94
N ALA A 92 0.92 9.10 -0.81
CA ALA A 92 1.50 8.56 0.43
C ALA A 92 1.50 9.60 1.57
N TRP A 93 1.73 10.87 1.25
CA TRP A 93 1.62 11.98 2.20
C TRP A 93 0.16 12.21 2.66
N LYS A 94 -0.80 12.26 1.73
CA LYS A 94 -2.23 12.33 2.05
C LYS A 94 -2.63 11.19 2.99
N PHE A 95 -2.20 9.96 2.69
CA PHE A 95 -2.43 8.79 3.55
C PHE A 95 -1.79 8.92 4.94
N GLY A 96 -0.55 9.40 5.03
CA GLY A 96 0.12 9.63 6.32
C GLY A 96 -0.65 10.62 7.20
N ILE A 97 -1.12 11.73 6.62
CA ILE A 97 -1.94 12.73 7.32
C ILE A 97 -3.27 12.13 7.77
N TYR A 98 -3.97 11.40 6.89
CA TYR A 98 -5.22 10.73 7.26
C TYR A 98 -5.04 9.69 8.36
N SER A 99 -3.89 9.02 8.39
CA SER A 99 -3.56 8.06 9.45
C SER A 99 -3.42 8.76 10.81
N VAL A 100 -2.72 9.90 10.87
CA VAL A 100 -2.58 10.71 12.10
C VAL A 100 -3.92 11.27 12.55
N VAL A 101 -4.66 11.94 11.65
CA VAL A 101 -5.96 12.53 11.96
C VAL A 101 -6.97 11.45 12.36
N GLY A 102 -7.02 10.34 11.65
CA GLY A 102 -7.87 9.19 11.97
C GLY A 102 -7.55 8.63 13.35
N SER A 103 -6.28 8.49 13.70
CA SER A 103 -5.86 7.99 15.01
C SER A 103 -6.23 8.96 16.13
N LEU A 104 -6.10 10.27 15.89
CA LEU A 104 -6.47 11.31 16.85
C LEU A 104 -7.98 11.33 17.14
N VAL A 105 -8.81 11.16 16.11
CA VAL A 105 -10.27 11.12 16.25
C VAL A 105 -10.75 9.83 16.89
N LEU A 106 -10.10 8.69 16.61
CA LEU A 106 -10.49 7.38 17.12
C LEU A 106 -10.01 7.11 18.56
N ALA A 107 -8.96 7.78 19.03
CA ALA A 107 -8.41 7.53 20.36
C ALA A 107 -9.39 7.84 21.52
N PRO A 108 -10.06 9.02 21.59
CA PRO A 108 -11.00 9.31 22.67
C PRO A 108 -12.17 8.33 22.81
N PRO A 109 -12.91 7.96 21.74
CA PRO A 109 -13.99 6.98 21.88
C PRO A 109 -13.47 5.59 22.22
N MET A 110 -12.26 5.22 21.77
CA MET A 110 -11.66 3.94 22.11
C MET A 110 -11.32 3.84 23.59
N VAL A 111 -10.70 4.88 24.17
CA VAL A 111 -10.48 4.97 25.64
C VAL A 111 -11.81 4.90 26.37
N TRP A 112 -12.81 5.66 25.92
CA TRP A 112 -14.13 5.70 26.57
C TRP A 112 -14.82 4.34 26.61
N ILE A 113 -14.73 3.55 25.54
CA ILE A 113 -15.41 2.25 25.43
C ILE A 113 -14.63 1.15 26.15
N LEU A 114 -13.31 1.12 25.99
CA LEU A 114 -12.48 -0.03 26.38
C LEU A 114 -11.83 0.12 27.75
N GLU A 115 -11.65 1.34 28.25
CA GLU A 115 -11.08 1.61 29.57
C GLU A 115 -12.15 2.18 30.51
N ARG A 116 -12.67 1.30 31.38
CA ARG A 116 -13.66 1.66 32.42
C ARG A 116 -13.12 1.24 33.79
N PRO A 117 -13.06 2.14 34.80
CA PRO A 117 -13.43 3.57 34.82
C PRO A 117 -12.45 4.48 34.07
N TRP A 118 -12.82 5.76 33.87
CA TRP A 118 -11.95 6.73 33.18
C TRP A 118 -10.63 6.92 33.94
N PRO A 119 -9.46 6.86 33.26
CA PRO A 119 -8.17 6.95 33.92
C PRO A 119 -7.95 8.33 34.57
N VAL A 120 -7.28 8.37 35.73
CA VAL A 120 -6.85 9.63 36.34
C VAL A 120 -5.82 10.33 35.45
N ASP A 121 -4.87 9.56 34.91
CA ASP A 121 -3.85 10.01 33.95
C ASP A 121 -4.38 9.99 32.51
N TRP A 122 -5.58 10.55 32.31
CA TRP A 122 -6.33 10.47 31.04
C TRP A 122 -5.53 10.95 29.83
N PHE A 123 -4.64 11.94 30.00
CA PHE A 123 -3.82 12.47 28.91
C PHE A 123 -2.79 11.43 28.44
N MET A 124 -2.07 10.81 29.37
CA MET A 124 -1.08 9.77 29.04
C MET A 124 -1.74 8.55 28.43
N GLU A 125 -2.92 8.18 28.94
CA GLU A 125 -3.69 7.06 28.40
C GLU A 125 -4.22 7.37 27.00
N LEU A 126 -4.69 8.59 26.75
CA LEU A 126 -5.11 9.04 25.43
C LEU A 126 -3.94 9.03 24.42
N THR A 127 -2.76 9.52 24.80
CA THR A 127 -1.57 9.49 23.93
C THR A 127 -1.08 8.06 23.70
N ARG A 128 -1.20 7.17 24.71
CA ARG A 128 -0.91 5.74 24.59
C ARG A 128 -1.84 5.09 23.56
N VAL A 129 -3.15 5.24 23.70
CA VAL A 129 -4.14 4.66 22.77
C VAL A 129 -4.01 5.27 21.37
N PHE A 130 -3.80 6.58 21.26
CA PHE A 130 -3.46 7.23 19.99
C PHE A 130 -2.25 6.56 19.32
N SER A 131 -1.16 6.35 20.06
CA SER A 131 0.04 5.71 19.52
C SER A 131 -0.20 4.25 19.11
N LEU A 132 -1.08 3.52 19.80
CA LEU A 132 -1.44 2.12 19.47
C LEU A 132 -2.21 2.05 18.14
N ILE A 133 -3.21 2.93 17.98
CA ILE A 133 -3.98 3.03 16.73
C ILE A 133 -3.05 3.45 15.59
N LEU A 134 -2.25 4.50 15.79
CA LEU A 134 -1.34 5.02 14.77
C LEU A 134 -0.32 3.97 14.33
N GLU A 135 0.26 3.20 15.26
CA GLU A 135 1.22 2.15 14.94
C GLU A 135 0.61 1.05 14.07
N SER A 136 -0.66 0.71 14.29
CA SER A 136 -1.35 -0.31 13.50
C SER A 136 -1.49 0.08 12.03
N VAL A 137 -1.67 1.38 11.74
CA VAL A 137 -1.84 1.92 10.38
C VAL A 137 -0.54 2.46 9.76
N ALA A 138 0.47 2.78 10.58
CA ALA A 138 1.74 3.38 10.15
C ALA A 138 2.52 2.49 9.17
N ILE A 139 2.32 1.18 9.22
CA ILE A 139 2.98 0.22 8.33
C ILE A 139 2.41 0.23 6.91
N LEU A 140 1.17 0.69 6.71
CA LEU A 140 0.46 0.58 5.43
C LEU A 140 1.19 1.24 4.24
N PRO A 141 1.78 2.45 4.35
CA PRO A 141 2.56 3.04 3.25
C PRO A 141 3.73 2.16 2.83
N GLN A 142 4.43 1.52 3.77
CA GLN A 142 5.52 0.57 3.49
C GLN A 142 5.01 -0.68 2.76
N LEU A 143 3.88 -1.25 3.18
CA LEU A 143 3.31 -2.43 2.52
C LEU A 143 2.87 -2.12 1.08
N ILE A 144 2.29 -0.93 0.87
CA ILE A 144 1.90 -0.45 -0.46
C ILE A 144 3.13 -0.21 -1.35
N LEU A 145 4.19 0.39 -0.80
CA LEU A 145 5.44 0.62 -1.51
C LEU A 145 6.03 -0.70 -2.02
N LEU A 146 6.15 -1.71 -1.16
CA LEU A 146 6.72 -3.01 -1.52
C LEU A 146 5.87 -3.79 -2.54
N ARG A 147 4.58 -3.50 -2.60
CA ARG A 147 3.69 -4.05 -3.64
C ARG A 147 3.98 -3.43 -5.02
N GLN A 148 4.39 -2.17 -5.06
CA GLN A 148 4.70 -1.45 -6.30
C GLN A 148 6.12 -1.73 -6.79
N THR A 149 7.04 -2.11 -5.90
CA THR A 149 8.39 -2.49 -6.29
C THR A 149 8.41 -3.83 -7.01
N THR A 150 9.07 -3.86 -8.18
CA THR A 150 9.16 -5.05 -9.04
C THR A 150 10.06 -6.14 -8.45
N VAL A 151 11.10 -5.77 -7.69
CA VAL A 151 11.98 -6.70 -6.98
C VAL A 151 12.17 -6.22 -5.54
N PRO A 152 11.34 -6.69 -4.59
CA PRO A 152 11.57 -6.42 -3.17
C PRO A 152 12.90 -7.06 -2.76
N THR A 153 13.74 -6.33 -2.03
CA THR A 153 15.03 -6.88 -1.63
C THR A 153 14.83 -7.95 -0.56
N VAL A 154 15.71 -8.95 -0.55
CA VAL A 154 15.70 -10.00 0.48
C VAL A 154 15.83 -9.38 1.88
N ILE A 155 16.55 -8.26 2.00
CA ILE A 155 16.77 -7.56 3.26
C ILE A 155 15.47 -6.90 3.78
N ASP A 156 14.69 -6.28 2.90
CA ASP A 156 13.38 -5.69 3.28
C ASP A 156 12.40 -6.76 3.78
N SER A 157 12.49 -7.96 3.22
CA SER A 157 11.69 -9.11 3.65
C SER A 157 12.04 -9.53 5.08
N PHE A 158 13.32 -9.60 5.44
CA PHE A 158 13.74 -9.93 6.81
C PHE A 158 13.34 -8.86 7.82
N TYR A 159 13.46 -7.58 7.45
CA TYR A 159 12.96 -6.47 8.26
C TYR A 159 11.46 -6.65 8.57
N LEU A 160 10.64 -6.88 7.54
CA LEU A 160 9.20 -7.04 7.73
C LEU A 160 8.82 -8.29 8.51
N VAL A 161 9.55 -9.40 8.34
CA VAL A 161 9.30 -10.63 9.12
C VAL A 161 9.63 -10.41 10.59
N ALA A 162 10.76 -9.76 10.91
CA ALA A 162 11.12 -9.40 12.28
C ALA A 162 10.09 -8.41 12.86
N LEU A 163 9.59 -7.50 12.03
CA LEU A 163 8.57 -6.53 12.40
C LEU A 163 7.18 -7.20 12.62
N GLY A 164 6.79 -8.19 11.82
CA GLY A 164 5.58 -8.97 12.05
C GLY A 164 5.70 -9.86 13.30
N SER A 165 6.87 -10.46 13.50
CA SER A 165 7.15 -11.39 14.59
C SER A 165 7.08 -10.71 15.95
N TYR A 166 7.59 -9.47 16.12
CA TYR A 166 7.48 -8.77 17.39
C TYR A 166 6.01 -8.63 17.81
N ARG A 167 5.13 -8.30 16.85
CA ARG A 167 3.71 -8.13 17.17
C ARG A 167 3.05 -9.45 17.48
N GLY A 168 3.36 -10.51 16.74
CA GLY A 168 2.89 -11.86 17.04
C GLY A 168 3.26 -12.29 18.47
N PHE A 169 4.51 -12.06 18.89
CA PHE A 169 4.96 -12.35 20.25
C PHE A 169 4.25 -11.49 21.30
N TYR A 170 3.94 -10.22 21.01
CA TYR A 170 3.15 -9.38 21.93
C TYR A 170 1.72 -9.91 22.12
N ILE A 171 1.06 -10.37 21.05
CA ILE A 171 -0.26 -10.99 21.16
C ILE A 171 -0.20 -12.26 22.01
N LEU A 172 0.80 -13.12 21.79
CA LEU A 172 1.02 -14.31 22.63
C LEU A 172 1.28 -13.93 24.09
N ASN A 173 2.06 -12.88 24.34
CA ASN A 173 2.26 -12.36 25.68
C ASN A 173 0.95 -11.92 26.34
N TRP A 174 0.08 -11.21 25.63
CA TRP A 174 -1.23 -10.82 26.17
C TRP A 174 -2.13 -12.02 26.42
N LEU A 175 -2.14 -13.01 25.53
CA LEU A 175 -2.90 -14.25 25.69
C LEU A 175 -2.45 -15.01 26.96
N VAL A 176 -1.14 -15.15 27.16
CA VAL A 176 -0.57 -15.80 28.36
C VAL A 176 -0.92 -15.02 29.63
N ARG A 177 -0.94 -13.68 29.59
CA ARG A 177 -1.30 -12.86 30.76
C ARG A 177 -2.80 -12.85 31.05
N GLY A 178 -3.63 -12.93 30.02
CA GLY A 178 -5.08 -12.94 30.14
C GLY A 178 -5.64 -14.27 30.63
N PHE A 179 -5.14 -15.39 30.11
CA PHE A 179 -5.55 -16.74 30.54
C PHE A 179 -4.71 -17.30 31.70
N GLY A 180 -3.53 -16.73 31.93
CA GLY A 180 -2.66 -17.12 33.04
C GLY A 180 -3.10 -16.54 34.38
N LYS A 181 -2.24 -16.73 35.38
CA LYS A 181 -2.49 -16.38 36.79
C LYS A 181 -2.76 -14.89 37.05
N GLU A 182 -2.34 -14.01 36.15
CA GLU A 182 -2.48 -12.56 36.30
C GLU A 182 -3.88 -12.05 35.89
N HIS A 183 -4.64 -12.80 35.08
CA HIS A 183 -5.94 -12.41 34.51
C HIS A 183 -6.02 -10.97 34.01
N PHE A 184 -4.91 -10.46 33.45
CA PHE A 184 -4.77 -9.07 33.04
C PHE A 184 -4.96 -8.93 31.53
N TRP A 185 -5.95 -8.14 31.14
CA TRP A 185 -6.25 -7.82 29.74
C TRP A 185 -6.01 -6.33 29.49
N ASP A 186 -5.39 -6.00 28.35
CA ASP A 186 -5.26 -4.63 27.83
C ASP A 186 -6.03 -4.57 26.50
N PRO A 187 -7.35 -4.29 26.54
CA PRO A 187 -8.19 -4.37 25.35
C PRO A 187 -7.77 -3.42 24.22
N PRO A 188 -7.39 -2.15 24.47
CA PRO A 188 -6.92 -1.28 23.40
C PRO A 188 -5.71 -1.83 22.65
N ALA A 189 -4.73 -2.37 23.38
CA ALA A 189 -3.53 -2.96 22.78
C ALA A 189 -3.84 -4.24 22.00
N LEU A 190 -4.75 -5.08 22.51
CA LEU A 190 -5.18 -6.30 21.83
C LEU A 190 -5.88 -6.01 20.50
N VAL A 191 -6.85 -5.09 20.49
CA VAL A 191 -7.61 -4.72 19.27
C VAL A 191 -6.67 -4.17 18.20
N CYS A 192 -5.82 -3.19 18.56
CA CYS A 192 -4.85 -2.62 17.62
C CYS A 192 -3.81 -3.65 17.16
N GLY A 193 -3.36 -4.53 18.07
CA GLY A 193 -2.39 -5.57 17.76
C GLY A 193 -2.93 -6.61 16.79
N ILE A 194 -4.16 -7.08 16.99
CA ILE A 194 -4.85 -7.99 16.07
C ILE A 194 -5.00 -7.34 14.69
N ALA A 195 -5.44 -6.07 14.64
CA ALA A 195 -5.56 -5.33 13.38
C ALA A 195 -4.21 -5.26 12.64
N GLN A 196 -3.12 -4.98 13.35
CA GLN A 196 -1.78 -4.90 12.76
C GLN A 196 -1.29 -6.26 12.25
N VAL A 197 -1.50 -7.35 13.00
CA VAL A 197 -1.15 -8.70 12.53
C VAL A 197 -1.97 -9.10 11.32
N ALA A 198 -3.25 -8.72 11.24
CA ALA A 198 -4.07 -8.95 10.05
C ALA A 198 -3.47 -8.27 8.81
N PHE A 199 -2.95 -7.04 8.92
CA PHE A 199 -2.24 -6.38 7.82
C PHE A 199 -0.96 -7.12 7.42
N TYR A 200 -0.19 -7.63 8.38
CA TYR A 200 1.01 -8.44 8.06
C TYR A 200 0.67 -9.75 7.36
N ILE A 201 -0.39 -10.45 7.80
CA ILE A 201 -0.83 -11.71 7.19
C ILE A 201 -1.33 -11.46 5.76
N ASP A 202 -2.16 -10.43 5.55
CA ASP A 202 -2.65 -10.06 4.22
C ASP A 202 -1.49 -9.71 3.27
N PHE A 203 -0.50 -8.94 3.76
CA PHE A 203 0.72 -8.69 3.01
C PHE A 203 1.50 -9.97 2.71
N ALA A 204 1.73 -10.83 3.70
CA ALA A 204 2.49 -12.07 3.53
C ALA A 204 1.83 -13.00 2.51
N TRP A 205 0.50 -13.08 2.52
CA TRP A 205 -0.28 -13.82 1.53
C TRP A 205 -0.07 -13.29 0.12
N VAL A 206 -0.24 -11.98 -0.08
CA VAL A 206 -0.01 -11.33 -1.38
C VAL A 206 1.42 -11.51 -1.85
N TYR A 207 2.40 -11.29 -0.96
CA TYR A 207 3.82 -11.43 -1.23
C TYR A 207 4.19 -12.86 -1.66
N TYR A 208 3.71 -13.87 -0.92
CA TYR A 208 3.93 -15.28 -1.25
C TYR A 208 3.28 -15.67 -2.57
N SER A 209 2.04 -15.23 -2.82
CA SER A 209 1.33 -15.52 -4.06
C SER A 209 2.06 -15.00 -5.29
N ARG A 210 2.69 -13.81 -5.19
CA ARG A 210 3.49 -13.20 -6.26
C ARG A 210 4.76 -13.98 -6.57
N GLN A 211 5.48 -14.46 -5.55
CA GLN A 211 6.72 -15.23 -5.76
C GLN A 211 6.48 -16.52 -6.52
N ARG A 212 5.35 -17.20 -6.26
CA ARG A 212 4.99 -18.45 -6.95
C ARG A 212 4.71 -18.26 -8.44
N VAL A 213 4.21 -17.09 -8.83
CA VAL A 213 3.93 -16.77 -10.25
C VAL A 213 5.23 -16.50 -11.01
N LYS A 214 6.21 -15.82 -10.39
CA LYS A 214 7.50 -15.49 -11.02
C LYS A 214 8.41 -16.69 -11.28
N LEU A 215 8.19 -17.81 -10.60
CA LEU A 215 8.97 -19.05 -10.81
C LEU A 215 8.35 -19.98 -11.87
N ARG A 216 7.11 -19.75 -12.31
CA ARG A 216 6.42 -20.66 -13.25
C ARG A 216 6.40 -20.16 -14.69
N ASN A 217 6.21 -18.87 -14.92
CA ASN A 217 6.24 -18.27 -16.26
C ASN A 217 7.02 -16.96 -16.16
N GLY A 218 8.27 -16.91 -16.62
CA GLY A 218 9.14 -15.72 -16.60
C GLY A 218 8.67 -14.51 -17.43
N ALA A 219 7.36 -14.26 -17.49
CA ALA A 219 6.74 -13.07 -18.05
C ALA A 219 6.47 -12.06 -16.92
N ILE A 220 6.86 -10.82 -17.18
CA ILE A 220 6.58 -9.64 -16.36
C ILE A 220 5.06 -9.52 -16.26
N VAL A 221 4.50 -9.63 -15.04
CA VAL A 221 3.06 -9.55 -14.84
C VAL A 221 2.63 -8.14 -14.45
N ASP A 222 1.66 -7.72 -15.25
CA ASP A 222 0.87 -6.50 -15.26
C ASP A 222 0.26 -6.05 -13.93
N SER A 223 -0.10 -4.78 -13.99
CA SER A 223 -0.74 -3.91 -13.00
C SER A 223 -2.03 -4.43 -12.33
N ASP A 224 -2.58 -5.58 -12.71
CA ASP A 224 -3.82 -6.14 -12.10
C ASP A 224 -3.66 -6.72 -10.69
N ASP A 225 -2.42 -6.79 -10.21
CA ASP A 225 -2.10 -7.32 -8.90
C ASP A 225 -2.61 -6.40 -7.76
N PHE A 226 -3.12 -5.20 -8.06
CA PHE A 226 -3.78 -4.28 -7.11
C PHE A 226 -5.09 -4.82 -6.54
N SER A 227 -5.80 -5.73 -7.21
CA SER A 227 -7.15 -6.17 -6.80
C SER A 227 -7.19 -7.24 -5.68
N LYS A 228 -6.08 -7.95 -5.43
CA LYS A 228 -6.09 -9.20 -4.63
C LYS A 228 -5.97 -9.04 -3.10
N SER A 229 -5.63 -7.86 -2.60
CA SER A 229 -5.61 -7.60 -1.15
C SER A 229 -6.97 -7.07 -0.71
N TRP A 230 -7.74 -7.89 0.00
CA TRP A 230 -9.10 -7.53 0.43
C TRP A 230 -9.09 -6.46 1.54
N LEU A 231 -8.11 -6.53 2.47
CA LEU A 231 -8.03 -5.61 3.61
C LEU A 231 -7.41 -4.27 3.23
N VAL A 232 -6.26 -4.25 2.56
CA VAL A 232 -5.57 -3.00 2.22
C VAL A 232 -6.38 -2.21 1.20
N ASN A 233 -6.96 -2.87 0.19
CA ASN A 233 -7.83 -2.17 -0.77
C ASN A 233 -9.05 -1.59 -0.08
N ARG A 234 -9.66 -2.28 0.88
CA ARG A 234 -10.80 -1.71 1.61
C ARG A 234 -10.40 -0.48 2.41
N VAL A 235 -9.30 -0.54 3.17
CA VAL A 235 -8.85 0.61 3.98
C VAL A 235 -8.39 1.79 3.11
N THR A 236 -7.84 1.52 1.93
CA THR A 236 -7.35 2.57 1.00
C THR A 236 -8.40 3.10 0.04
N ASN A 237 -9.42 2.30 -0.36
CA ASN A 237 -10.53 2.75 -1.22
C ASN A 237 -11.69 3.40 -0.46
N ILE A 238 -11.81 3.23 0.87
CA ILE A 238 -13.03 3.63 1.61
C ILE A 238 -13.35 5.14 1.57
N ARG A 239 -12.44 6.04 1.14
CA ARG A 239 -12.76 7.48 1.03
C ARG A 239 -12.07 8.27 -0.08
N VAL A 240 -11.20 7.67 -0.88
CA VAL A 240 -10.43 8.42 -1.89
C VAL A 240 -11.15 8.52 -3.24
N GLY A 241 -12.07 7.59 -3.55
CA GLY A 241 -12.83 7.60 -4.81
C GLY A 241 -13.88 8.71 -4.94
N ARG A 242 -14.08 9.53 -3.90
CA ARG A 242 -15.02 10.67 -3.94
C ARG A 242 -14.31 12.01 -4.06
N GLN A 243 -13.05 12.10 -3.64
CA GLN A 243 -12.27 13.33 -3.73
C GLN A 243 -11.46 13.41 -5.03
N SER A 244 -11.14 12.28 -5.68
CA SER A 244 -10.49 12.29 -7.00
C SER A 244 -11.41 12.80 -8.10
N ASN A 245 -12.71 12.42 -8.06
CA ASN A 245 -13.70 12.98 -8.98
C ASN A 245 -13.86 14.48 -8.74
N ASP A 246 -13.97 14.93 -7.49
CA ASP A 246 -14.17 16.35 -7.20
C ASP A 246 -12.92 17.21 -7.53
N GLU A 247 -11.69 16.68 -7.43
CA GLU A 247 -10.45 17.38 -7.83
C GLU A 247 -10.22 17.36 -9.36
N GLU A 248 -10.54 16.26 -10.07
CA GLU A 248 -10.50 16.20 -11.55
C GLU A 248 -11.61 17.06 -12.18
N GLU A 249 -12.83 17.04 -11.62
CA GLU A 249 -13.97 17.85 -12.08
C GLU A 249 -13.71 19.35 -11.88
N ARG A 250 -13.06 19.76 -10.78
CA ARG A 250 -12.64 21.16 -10.56
C ARG A 250 -11.51 21.63 -11.46
N LEU A 251 -10.61 20.72 -11.87
CA LEU A 251 -9.54 21.05 -12.83
C LEU A 251 -10.11 21.15 -14.25
N HIS A 252 -11.08 20.30 -14.60
CA HIS A 252 -11.84 20.40 -15.85
C HIS A 252 -12.68 21.68 -15.93
N ASP A 253 -13.38 22.05 -14.85
CA ASP A 253 -14.17 23.30 -14.79
C ASP A 253 -13.29 24.57 -14.86
N ALA A 254 -12.04 24.49 -14.40
CA ALA A 254 -11.08 25.60 -14.46
C ALA A 254 -10.41 25.74 -15.83
N GLU A 255 -10.26 24.65 -16.58
CA GLU A 255 -9.75 24.66 -17.96
C GLU A 255 -10.84 24.96 -19.00
N GLU A 256 -12.13 24.67 -18.71
CA GLU A 256 -13.25 24.96 -19.62
C GLU A 256 -13.78 26.40 -19.55
N GLY A 257 -13.18 27.27 -18.73
CA GLY A 257 -13.59 28.65 -18.54
C GLY A 257 -13.41 29.62 -19.73
N ASP A 258 -12.87 29.19 -20.88
CA ASP A 258 -12.59 30.09 -22.01
C ASP A 258 -12.92 29.56 -23.42
N ALA A 259 -13.80 28.56 -23.56
CA ALA A 259 -14.26 28.15 -24.89
C ALA A 259 -15.71 27.68 -24.92
N ALA A 260 -16.62 28.63 -25.18
CA ALA A 260 -18.00 28.34 -25.49
C ALA A 260 -18.14 27.58 -26.83
N ARG A 261 -18.69 26.35 -26.79
CA ARG A 261 -19.53 25.71 -27.83
C ARG A 261 -20.20 24.44 -27.26
N PRO A 262 -21.52 24.22 -27.44
CA PRO A 262 -22.20 23.10 -26.82
C PRO A 262 -22.06 21.86 -27.71
N ASN A 263 -21.65 20.72 -27.15
CA ASN A 263 -21.89 19.44 -27.81
C ASN A 263 -22.58 18.48 -26.84
N THR A 264 -23.90 18.39 -27.02
CA THR A 264 -24.74 17.39 -26.38
C THR A 264 -24.37 16.02 -26.94
N ASN A 265 -23.77 15.15 -26.12
CA ASN A 265 -23.94 13.70 -26.28
C ASN A 265 -23.69 13.01 -24.94
N ARG A 266 -24.81 12.75 -24.25
CA ARG A 266 -24.90 12.08 -22.96
C ARG A 266 -24.91 10.57 -23.21
N TRP A 267 -23.73 9.92 -23.15
CA TRP A 267 -23.64 8.48 -23.25
C TRP A 267 -23.83 7.83 -21.87
N GLY A 268 -25.02 7.26 -21.65
CA GLY A 268 -25.32 6.47 -20.46
C GLY A 268 -24.65 5.09 -20.52
N SER A 269 -24.28 4.56 -19.35
CA SER A 269 -23.39 3.41 -19.14
C SER A 269 -23.95 2.02 -19.51
N ARG A 270 -24.93 1.92 -20.42
CA ARG A 270 -25.51 0.66 -20.92
C ARG A 270 -26.34 0.94 -22.17
N GLY A 271 -25.75 0.73 -23.34
CA GLY A 271 -26.44 0.87 -24.61
C GLY A 271 -25.64 0.21 -25.73
N ILE A 272 -26.20 -0.87 -26.26
CA ILE A 272 -25.75 -1.52 -27.50
C ILE A 272 -26.06 -0.55 -28.64
N SER A 273 -25.05 -0.07 -29.37
CA SER A 273 -25.24 0.73 -30.57
C SER A 273 -25.23 -0.16 -31.80
N ILE A 274 -26.42 -0.57 -32.22
CA ILE A 274 -26.73 -0.91 -33.62
C ILE A 274 -26.92 0.43 -34.32
N ALA A 275 -25.99 0.82 -35.18
CA ALA A 275 -26.21 1.87 -36.16
C ALA A 275 -26.53 1.19 -37.49
N ALA A 276 -27.77 1.38 -37.94
CA ALA A 276 -28.20 1.11 -39.29
C ALA A 276 -27.80 2.31 -40.17
N ASP A 277 -27.56 2.00 -41.44
CA ASP A 277 -27.46 2.90 -42.60
C ASP A 277 -26.10 3.58 -42.85
N ASP A 278 -25.30 2.90 -43.69
CA ASP A 278 -24.52 3.49 -44.78
C ASP A 278 -24.62 2.49 -45.94
N THR A 279 -25.78 2.52 -46.62
CA THR A 279 -25.92 1.96 -47.97
C THR A 279 -25.82 3.12 -48.97
N LEU A 280 -25.16 2.86 -50.11
CA LEU A 280 -24.69 3.77 -51.19
C LEU A 280 -23.24 4.21 -50.93
N GLU A 281 -22.21 3.78 -51.67
CA GLU A 281 -22.06 3.42 -53.08
C GLU A 281 -21.04 2.26 -53.14
N GLN A 282 -21.21 1.18 -53.89
CA GLN A 282 -21.02 1.10 -55.33
C GLN A 282 -21.05 -0.41 -55.62
N HIS A 283 -22.04 -0.92 -56.38
CA HIS A 283 -21.99 -2.13 -57.22
C HIS A 283 -23.43 -2.50 -57.62
N GLY A 284 -23.79 -2.17 -58.86
CA GLY A 284 -25.05 -2.60 -59.44
C GLY A 284 -25.43 -1.79 -60.67
N HIS A 285 -24.80 -2.10 -61.81
CA HIS A 285 -25.50 -2.15 -63.10
C HIS A 285 -24.68 -3.05 -64.03
N ALA A 286 -25.02 -4.35 -63.99
CA ALA A 286 -24.76 -5.27 -65.09
C ALA A 286 -26.09 -5.93 -65.44
N VAL A 287 -26.34 -5.98 -66.76
CA VAL A 287 -27.36 -6.72 -67.53
C VAL A 287 -28.36 -5.81 -68.24
N GLU A 288 -28.04 -5.49 -69.50
CA GLU A 288 -28.82 -5.80 -70.72
C GLU A 288 -27.90 -5.46 -71.91
N ASP A 289 -27.27 -6.46 -72.53
CA ASP A 289 -27.76 -7.19 -73.71
C ASP A 289 -27.61 -6.35 -74.99
N ASP A 290 -26.48 -6.51 -75.68
CA ASP A 290 -26.46 -6.53 -77.15
C ASP A 290 -25.08 -6.98 -77.69
N ASN A 291 -25.12 -8.15 -78.33
CA ASN A 291 -24.56 -8.39 -79.67
C ASN A 291 -23.04 -8.47 -79.93
N LEU A 292 -22.71 -9.53 -80.69
CA LEU A 292 -21.49 -9.84 -81.44
C LEU A 292 -20.26 -10.28 -80.64
N GLU A 293 -19.39 -11.19 -81.07
CA GLU A 293 -19.29 -12.18 -82.16
C GLU A 293 -17.84 -12.68 -82.05
N GLY A 294 -17.56 -13.95 -82.38
CA GLY A 294 -16.21 -14.39 -82.76
C GLY A 294 -15.35 -14.96 -81.62
N MET A 295 -15.15 -16.29 -81.61
CA MET A 295 -14.01 -16.98 -82.26
C MET A 295 -12.79 -17.03 -81.33
N LEU A 296 -12.56 -18.16 -80.64
CA LEU A 296 -11.83 -19.37 -81.07
C LEU A 296 -10.38 -19.34 -80.57
N GLU A 297 -9.99 -20.49 -80.01
CA GLU A 297 -8.66 -21.12 -80.08
C GLU A 297 -7.51 -20.44 -79.30
N ASP A 298 -6.99 -21.05 -78.25
CA ASP A 298 -6.10 -22.23 -78.17
C ASP A 298 -4.61 -21.86 -78.30
N GLU A 299 -3.82 -22.66 -77.57
CA GLU A 299 -2.38 -22.94 -77.73
C GLU A 299 -1.29 -22.05 -77.09
N GLU A 300 -0.68 -22.68 -76.07
CA GLU A 300 0.75 -23.06 -75.95
C GLU A 300 1.87 -22.01 -75.85
N ASP A 301 2.66 -22.22 -74.78
CA ASP A 301 4.12 -22.23 -74.65
C ASP A 301 5.00 -21.41 -75.64
N VAL A 302 5.96 -20.67 -75.06
CA VAL A 302 7.42 -20.94 -75.19
C VAL A 302 8.22 -19.75 -74.65
N ALA A 303 9.23 -20.09 -73.85
CA ALA A 303 10.30 -19.25 -73.34
C ALA A 303 11.14 -18.58 -74.45
N ASN A 304 11.66 -17.35 -74.25
CA ASN A 304 13.12 -17.12 -74.36
C ASN A 304 13.62 -15.73 -73.87
N THR A 305 14.80 -15.79 -73.26
CA THR A 305 15.94 -14.84 -73.27
C THR A 305 15.82 -13.39 -72.77
N HIS A 306 16.39 -13.20 -71.58
CA HIS A 306 17.55 -12.33 -71.28
C HIS A 306 17.97 -11.29 -72.33
N SER A 307 17.78 -10.02 -71.95
CA SER A 307 18.54 -8.87 -72.42
C SER A 307 19.62 -8.49 -71.39
N ARG A 308 20.87 -8.30 -71.83
CA ARG A 308 21.69 -7.12 -71.49
C ARG A 308 23.05 -7.21 -72.19
N THR A 309 23.19 -6.35 -73.19
CA THR A 309 24.44 -5.69 -73.59
C THR A 309 25.01 -4.86 -72.45
#